data_AF-A0A9Q1C2Z4-F1
#
_entry.id   AF-A0A9Q1C2Z4-F1
#
_cell.length_a   1.000
_cell.length_b   1.000
_cell.length_c   1.000
_cell.angle_alpha   90.00
_cell.angle_beta   90.00
_cell.angle_gamma   90.00
#
_symmetry.space_group_name_H-M   'P 1'
#
loop_
_entity.id
_entity.type
_entity.pdbx_description
1 polymer ?
#
loop_
_entity_poly.entity_id
_entity_poly.type
_entity_poly.pdbx_seq_one_letter_code
_entity_poly.pdbx_strand_id
1 'polypeptide(L)' 'MYTCLPFSAPEVFQSVMLQVFDGIEGVEIVAGYILVWGEDDNQHEHCLRNRLYES' A
#
# COMPACT_ATOMS: atom_id res chain seq x y z
N MET A 1 -23.59 -1.28 -15.21
CA MET A 1 -22.22 -1.81 -15.30
C MET A 1 -21.30 -0.75 -14.72
N TYR A 2 -20.53 -1.08 -13.69
CA TYR A 2 -19.57 -0.14 -13.08
C TYR A 2 -18.19 -0.38 -13.68
N THR A 3 -17.43 0.68 -13.97
CA THR A 3 -16.07 0.62 -14.54
C THR A 3 -14.97 0.68 -13.48
N CYS A 4 -15.33 0.96 -12.23
CA CYS A 4 -14.43 1.10 -11.09
C CYS A 4 -15.02 0.35 -9.89
N LEU A 5 -14.19 0.13 -8.86
CA LEU A 5 -14.65 -0.45 -7.60
C LEU A 5 -15.80 0.39 -7.01
N PRO A 6 -16.96 -0.21 -6.69
CA PRO A 6 -18.02 0.49 -6.01
C PRO A 6 -17.63 0.78 -4.55
N PHE A 7 -18.18 1.84 -3.96
CA PHE A 7 -17.90 2.24 -2.56
C PHE A 7 -18.17 1.13 -1.54
N SER A 8 -19.01 0.14 -1.88
CA SER A 8 -19.39 -0.99 -1.02
C SER A 8 -18.45 -2.20 -1.13
N ALA A 9 -17.22 -2.04 -1.62
CA ALA A 9 -16.25 -3.13 -1.80
C ALA A 9 -14.89 -2.86 -1.13
N PRO A 10 -14.84 -2.45 0.16
CA PRO A 10 -13.57 -2.19 0.85
C PRO A 10 -12.70 -3.45 0.95
N GLU A 11 -13.29 -4.65 1.04
CA GLU A 11 -12.55 -5.91 1.14
C GLU A 11 -11.82 -6.25 -0.16
N VAL A 12 -12.40 -5.89 -1.31
CA VAL A 12 -11.78 -6.11 -2.62
C VAL A 12 -10.58 -5.17 -2.77
N PHE A 13 -10.73 -3.90 -2.39
CA PHE A 13 -9.62 -2.96 -2.37
C PHE A 13 -8.49 -3.46 -1.45
N GLN A 14 -8.81 -3.83 -0.20
CA GLN A 14 -7.84 -4.34 0.75
C GLN A 14 -7.12 -5.60 0.24
N SER A 15 -7.85 -6.55 -0.35
CA SER A 15 -7.27 -7.79 -0.88
C SER A 15 -6.32 -7.55 -2.05
N VAL A 16 -6.63 -6.59 -2.93
CA VAL A 16 -5.75 -6.21 -4.03
C VAL A 16 -4.52 -5.49 -3.50
N MET A 17 -4.67 -4.53 -2.59
CA MET A 17 -3.55 -3.79 -2.02
C MET A 17 -2.61 -4.72 -1.24
N LEU A 18 -3.13 -5.69 -0.49
CA LEU A 18 -2.32 -6.69 0.20
C LEU A 18 -1.45 -7.48 -0.77
N GLN A 19 -1.96 -7.82 -1.96
CA GLN A 19 -1.18 -8.52 -2.99
C GLN A 19 -0.17 -7.62 -3.68
N VAL A 20 -0.52 -6.35 -3.94
CA VAL A 20 0.36 -5.40 -4.62
C VAL A 20 1.59 -5.05 -3.76
N PHE A 21 1.39 -4.92 -2.45
CA PHE A 21 2.45 -4.57 -1.51
C PHE A 21 3.02 -5.78 -0.75
N ASP A 22 2.65 -7.00 -1.13
CA ASP A 22 3.18 -8.22 -0.52
C ASP A 22 4.71 -8.30 -0.68
N GLY A 23 5.40 -8.61 0.42
CA GLY A 23 6.86 -8.75 0.41
C GLY A 23 7.65 -7.44 0.30
N ILE A 24 7.00 -6.27 0.36
CA ILE A 24 7.71 -4.99 0.44
C ILE A 24 8.01 -4.68 1.91
N GLU A 25 9.29 -4.82 2.28
CA GLU A 25 9.75 -4.48 3.63
C GLU A 25 9.49 -3.00 3.94
N GLY A 26 8.95 -2.74 5.13
CA GLY A 26 8.60 -1.38 5.56
C GLY A 26 7.27 -0.87 5.02
N VAL A 27 6.43 -1.73 4.40
CA VAL A 27 5.09 -1.40 3.94
C VAL A 27 4.06 -2.41 4.44
N GLU A 28 2.92 -1.93 4.94
CA GLU A 28 1.80 -2.76 5.39
C GLU A 28 0.46 -2.15 4.98
N ILE A 29 -0.52 -3.01 4.70
CA ILE A 29 -1.89 -2.58 4.41
C ILE A 29 -2.77 -2.79 5.64
N VAL A 30 -3.32 -1.71 6.19
CA VAL A 30 -4.17 -1.75 7.39
C VAL A 30 -5.48 -1.02 7.11
N ALA A 31 -6.59 -1.76 7.13
CA ALA A 31 -7.95 -1.22 6.99
C ALA A 31 -8.14 -0.27 5.78
N GLY A 32 -7.50 -0.56 4.66
CA GLY A 32 -7.57 0.27 3.43
C GLY A 32 -6.56 1.42 3.38
N TYR A 33 -5.67 1.55 4.37
CA TYR A 33 -4.53 2.46 4.33
C TYR A 33 -3.24 1.72 4.02
N ILE A 34 -2.28 2.44 3.41
CA ILE A 34 -0.90 2.00 3.25
C ILE A 34 -0.10 2.64 4.37
N LEU A 35 0.46 1.83 5.25
CA LEU A 35 1.38 2.24 6.29
C LEU A 35 2.80 2.01 5.80
N VAL A 36 3.66 3.02 5.96
CA VAL A 36 5.07 2.95 5.56
C VAL A 36 5.95 3.33 6.75
N TRP A 37 6.99 2.56 7.02
CA TRP A 37 7.92 2.78 8.12
C TRP A 37 9.37 2.42 7.75
N GLY A 38 10.29 2.89 8.59
CA GLY A 38 11.72 2.57 8.58
C GLY A 38 12.29 2.77 9.98
N GLU A 39 13.48 2.23 10.25
CA GLU A 39 14.17 2.40 11.55
C GLU A 39 14.67 3.83 11.76
N ASP A 40 14.99 4.53 10.66
CA ASP A 40 15.37 5.94 10.65
C ASP A 40 14.76 6.70 9.47
N ASP A 41 14.88 8.03 9.51
CA ASP A 41 14.31 8.94 8.51
C ASP A 41 14.79 8.63 7.08
N ASN A 42 16.06 8.21 6.90
CA ASN A 42 16.58 7.89 5.57
C ASN A 42 15.96 6.59 5.04
N GLN A 43 15.80 5.58 5.88
CA GLN A 43 15.16 4.32 5.48
C GLN A 43 13.67 4.55 5.16
N HIS A 44 12.98 5.37 5.96
CA HIS A 44 11.61 5.76 5.70
C HIS A 44 11.48 6.53 4.37
N GLU A 45 12.34 7.51 4.12
CA GLU A 45 12.31 8.30 2.87
C GLU A 45 12.69 7.43 1.65
N HIS A 46 13.64 6.52 1.80
CA HIS A 46 13.98 5.55 0.76
C HIS A 46 12.80 4.64 0.43
N CYS A 47 12.10 4.13 1.45
CA CYS A 47 10.91 3.31 1.28
C CYS A 47 9.79 4.08 0.56
N LEU A 48 9.51 5.32 1.00
CA LEU A 48 8.54 6.19 0.34
C LEU A 48 8.88 6.42 -1.15
N ARG A 49 10.11 6.86 -1.45
CA ARG A 49 10.48 7.24 -2.82
C ARG A 49 10.53 6.05 -3.78
N ASN A 50 11.24 4.99 -3.40
CA ASN A 50 11.47 3.87 -4.32
C ASN A 50 10.30 2.89 -4.42
N ARG A 51 9.46 2.77 -3.38
CA ARG A 51 8.38 1.76 -3.34
C ARG A 51 7.00 2.30 -3.67
N LEU A 52 6.75 3.60 -3.48
CA LEU A 52 5.44 4.21 -3.73
C LEU A 52 5.38 5.15 -4.93
N TYR A 53 6.48 5.85 -5.26
CA TYR A 53 6.46 6.83 -6.35
C TYR A 53 7.04 6.30 -7.67
N GLU A 54 7.72 5.15 -7.66
CA GLU A 54 8.32 4.52 -8.86
C GLU A 54 7.66 3.17 -9.27
N SER A 55 6.40 2.90 -8.88
CA SER A 55 5.59 1.79 -9.41
C SER A 55 4.63 2.22 -10.51
#